data_AF-A0A3C0QJ67-F1
#
_entry.id   AF-A0A3C0QJ67-F1
#
_cell.length_a   1.000
_cell.length_b   1.000
_cell.length_c   1.000
_cell.angle_alpha   90.00
_cell.angle_beta   90.00
_cell.angle_gamma   90.00
#
_symmetry.space_group_name_H-M   'P 1'
#
loop_
_entity.id
_entity.type
_entity.pdbx_description
1 polymer ?
#
loop_
_entity_poly.entity_id
_entity_poly.type
_entity_poly.pdbx_seq_one_letter_code
_entity_poly.pdbx_strand_id
1 'polypeptide(L)'
;MIEVLIRERDKGRIGFIGFSCHNPDIIKRYYDMVDFSVLMMPVNFVSTEFVGKNYKELIDKDIGILGMKPLGGGRIENVRISLKYINQYEKIIPIIGMQSREELAENLKLIDAPGPLDDEDCGIIASIKADLGNRFCRGCGYCLPCTSGINIPEINFIKVFFKQLTHDKVVNPERTEAVSMVDECIECGKCEERCPYDLNIIDMIKENRDYYMMRKTRGY
;
A
#
# COMPACT_ATOMS: atom_id res chain seq x y z
N MET A 1 -7.71 1.32 25.47
CA MET A 1 -7.99 0.54 24.23
C MET A 1 -7.44 -0.89 24.34
N ILE A 2 -6.13 -1.09 24.57
CA ILE A 2 -5.52 -2.43 24.72
C ILE A 2 -6.17 -3.26 25.84
N GLU A 3 -6.44 -2.67 27.00
CA GLU A 3 -7.13 -3.35 28.12
C GLU A 3 -8.50 -3.93 27.73
N VAL A 4 -9.20 -3.27 26.80
CA VAL A 4 -10.48 -3.77 26.28
C VAL A 4 -10.22 -5.00 25.43
N LEU A 5 -9.23 -4.99 24.54
CA LEU A 5 -8.88 -6.15 23.70
C LEU A 5 -8.52 -7.38 24.56
N ILE A 6 -7.73 -7.18 25.61
CA ILE A 6 -7.34 -8.23 26.56
C ILE A 6 -8.59 -8.79 27.26
N ARG A 7 -9.42 -7.92 27.85
CA ARG A 7 -10.66 -8.33 28.54
C ARG A 7 -11.60 -9.12 27.63
N GLU A 8 -11.72 -8.73 26.37
CA GLU A 8 -12.63 -9.37 25.42
C GLU A 8 -12.04 -10.70 24.88
N ARG A 9 -10.72 -10.81 24.77
CA ARG A 9 -10.02 -12.09 24.54
C ARG A 9 -10.23 -13.07 25.70
N ASP A 10 -10.07 -12.62 26.93
CA ASP A 10 -10.22 -13.47 28.12
C ASP A 10 -11.66 -13.96 28.32
N LYS A 11 -12.65 -13.24 27.78
CA LYS A 11 -14.06 -13.66 27.68
C LYS A 11 -14.35 -14.59 26.49
N GLY A 12 -13.34 -14.93 25.69
CA GLY A 12 -13.45 -15.79 24.50
C GLY A 12 -14.09 -15.12 23.27
N ARG A 13 -14.26 -13.80 23.25
CA ARG A 13 -14.83 -13.09 22.09
C ARG A 13 -13.80 -12.72 21.03
N ILE A 14 -12.53 -12.65 21.42
CA ILE A 14 -11.39 -12.45 20.53
C ILE A 14 -10.50 -13.69 20.66
N GLY A 15 -10.20 -14.36 19.55
CA GLY A 15 -9.27 -15.48 19.55
C GLY A 15 -7.82 -15.02 19.67
N PHE A 16 -7.43 -14.01 18.88
CA PHE A 16 -6.06 -13.49 18.80
C PHE A 16 -6.05 -11.96 18.71
N ILE A 17 -5.07 -11.34 19.38
CA ILE A 17 -4.80 -9.91 19.28
C ILE A 17 -3.77 -9.70 18.18
N GLY A 18 -3.97 -8.71 17.33
CA GLY A 18 -3.03 -8.35 16.28
C GLY A 18 -3.04 -6.85 16.00
N PHE A 19 -2.01 -6.39 15.32
CA PHE A 19 -1.84 -4.99 14.95
C PHE A 19 -1.69 -4.83 13.45
N SER A 20 -1.96 -3.61 12.98
CA SER A 20 -1.57 -3.18 11.64
C SER A 20 -0.58 -2.04 11.73
N CYS A 21 0.44 -2.05 10.88
CA CYS A 21 1.47 -1.03 10.90
C CYS A 21 1.94 -0.65 9.49
N HIS A 22 2.20 0.64 9.28
CA HIS A 22 2.81 1.17 8.06
C HIS A 22 4.23 1.71 8.29
N ASN A 23 4.71 1.69 9.54
CA ASN A 23 6.06 2.10 9.91
C ASN A 23 6.84 0.93 10.56
N PRO A 24 7.91 0.40 9.93
CA PRO A 24 8.70 -0.68 10.53
C PRO A 24 9.37 -0.28 11.85
N ASP A 25 9.63 1.02 12.07
CA ASP A 25 10.42 1.49 13.20
C ASP A 25 9.63 1.56 14.52
N ILE A 26 8.30 1.42 14.48
CA ILE A 26 7.45 1.50 15.68
C ILE A 26 7.02 0.14 16.23
N ILE A 27 7.34 -0.98 15.56
CA ILE A 27 6.89 -2.31 15.96
C ILE A 27 7.31 -2.65 17.38
N LYS A 28 8.50 -2.21 17.81
CA LYS A 28 9.01 -2.44 19.17
C LYS A 28 8.05 -1.96 20.25
N ARG A 29 7.35 -0.85 20.00
CA ARG A 29 6.36 -0.31 20.94
C ARG A 29 5.18 -1.24 21.14
N TYR A 30 4.82 -2.08 20.15
CA TYR A 30 3.72 -3.02 20.29
C TYR A 30 4.08 -4.19 21.22
N TYR A 31 5.35 -4.62 21.22
CA TYR A 31 5.81 -5.65 22.16
C TYR A 31 5.67 -5.22 23.62
N ASP A 32 5.86 -3.92 23.89
CA ASP A 32 5.71 -3.37 25.24
C ASP A 32 4.24 -3.21 25.67
N MET A 33 3.29 -3.24 24.72
CA MET A 33 1.87 -2.98 24.99
C MET A 33 1.10 -4.24 25.37
N VAL A 34 1.29 -5.34 24.63
CA VAL A 34 0.55 -6.60 24.80
C VAL A 34 1.21 -7.72 24.00
N ASP A 35 1.08 -8.96 24.48
CA ASP A 35 1.35 -10.13 23.66
C ASP A 35 0.34 -10.21 22.51
N PHE A 36 0.84 -10.12 21.29
CA PHE A 36 0.03 -10.19 20.07
C PHE A 36 0.52 -11.30 19.15
N SER A 37 -0.41 -11.88 18.39
CA SER A 37 -0.18 -13.08 17.59
C SER A 37 -0.01 -12.80 16.11
N VAL A 38 -0.45 -11.63 15.63
CA VAL A 38 -0.39 -11.26 14.21
C VAL A 38 0.00 -9.81 14.00
N LEU A 39 0.87 -9.56 13.03
CA LEU A 39 1.15 -8.22 12.50
C LEU A 39 0.76 -8.14 11.02
N MET A 40 -0.08 -7.16 10.68
CA MET A 40 -0.39 -6.81 9.30
C MET A 40 0.50 -5.64 8.85
N MET A 41 1.33 -5.86 7.82
CA MET A 41 2.31 -4.87 7.33
C MET A 41 2.43 -4.90 5.79
N PRO A 42 2.78 -3.76 5.14
CA PRO A 42 2.99 -3.72 3.70
C PRO A 42 4.06 -4.71 3.26
N VAL A 43 3.74 -5.59 2.31
CA VAL A 43 4.70 -6.51 1.69
C VAL A 43 4.42 -6.58 0.18
N ASN A 44 5.37 -6.08 -0.60
CA ASN A 44 5.47 -6.29 -2.04
C ASN A 44 6.92 -6.01 -2.46
N PHE A 45 7.29 -6.34 -3.70
CA PHE A 45 8.68 -6.22 -4.14
C PHE A 45 9.21 -4.77 -4.19
N VAL A 46 8.34 -3.76 -4.14
CA VAL A 46 8.72 -2.33 -4.08
C VAL A 46 8.79 -1.83 -2.63
N SER A 47 7.96 -2.37 -1.74
CA SER A 47 7.88 -2.02 -0.31
C SER A 47 8.49 -3.15 0.52
N THR A 48 9.82 -3.15 0.62
CA THR A 48 10.61 -4.22 1.25
C THR A 48 11.10 -3.87 2.65
N GLU A 49 10.75 -2.69 3.17
CA GLU A 49 11.33 -2.12 4.39
C GLU A 49 11.03 -2.99 5.62
N PHE A 50 9.80 -3.49 5.74
CA PHE A 50 9.38 -4.40 6.81
C PHE A 50 10.06 -5.76 6.71
N VAL A 51 10.17 -6.30 5.50
CA VAL A 51 10.85 -7.57 5.25
C VAL A 51 12.33 -7.45 5.64
N GLY A 52 12.99 -6.36 5.25
CA GLY A 52 14.40 -6.13 5.56
C GLY A 52 14.67 -5.88 7.05
N LYS A 53 13.75 -5.21 7.77
CA LYS A 53 13.98 -4.78 9.16
C LYS A 53 13.42 -5.74 10.21
N ASN A 54 12.25 -6.33 9.98
CA ASN A 54 11.44 -6.92 11.06
C ASN A 54 11.02 -8.37 10.83
N TYR A 55 11.06 -8.87 9.59
CA TYR A 55 10.58 -10.21 9.25
C TYR A 55 11.20 -11.29 10.14
N LYS A 56 12.53 -11.33 10.25
CA LYS A 56 13.22 -12.34 11.06
C LYS A 56 12.82 -12.30 12.54
N GLU A 57 12.75 -11.10 13.12
CA GLU A 57 12.34 -10.92 14.52
C GLU A 57 10.91 -11.42 14.77
N LEU A 58 10.00 -11.20 13.82
CA LEU A 58 8.62 -11.68 13.92
C LEU A 58 8.53 -13.21 13.84
N ILE A 59 9.33 -13.84 12.97
CA ILE A 59 9.42 -15.31 12.88
C ILE A 59 9.97 -15.89 14.19
N ASP A 60 11.06 -15.31 14.72
CA ASP A 60 11.71 -15.77 15.96
C ASP A 60 10.78 -15.66 17.19
N LYS A 61 9.83 -14.70 17.17
CA LYS A 61 8.81 -14.50 18.21
C LYS A 61 7.52 -15.29 17.97
N ASP A 62 7.45 -16.11 16.94
CA ASP A 62 6.27 -16.85 16.50
C ASP A 62 5.03 -15.96 16.26
N ILE A 63 5.25 -14.79 15.67
CA ILE A 63 4.20 -13.85 15.30
C ILE A 63 3.84 -14.07 13.83
N GLY A 64 2.56 -14.33 13.55
CA GLY A 64 2.03 -14.46 12.20
C GLY A 64 2.10 -13.14 11.43
N ILE A 65 2.35 -13.20 10.13
CA ILE A 65 2.48 -12.01 9.28
C ILE A 65 1.37 -11.99 8.24
N LEU A 66 0.61 -10.89 8.21
CA LEU A 66 -0.34 -10.60 7.15
C LEU A 66 0.26 -9.56 6.20
N GLY A 67 0.64 -9.98 5.00
CA GLY A 67 1.22 -9.11 3.97
C GLY A 67 0.15 -8.27 3.29
N MET A 68 -0.05 -7.04 3.74
CA MET A 68 -0.98 -6.11 3.09
C MET A 68 -0.36 -5.50 1.82
N LYS A 69 -1.22 -5.03 0.92
CA LYS A 69 -0.84 -4.32 -0.31
C LYS A 69 0.14 -5.12 -1.22
N PRO A 70 -0.14 -6.40 -1.53
CA PRO A 70 0.66 -7.15 -2.51
C PRO A 70 0.70 -6.44 -3.87
N LEU A 71 -0.41 -5.80 -4.26
CA LEU A 71 -0.55 -5.07 -5.53
C LEU A 71 -0.20 -3.57 -5.43
N GLY A 72 0.43 -3.13 -4.33
CA GLY A 72 0.86 -1.73 -4.17
C GLY A 72 -0.29 -0.70 -4.26
N GLY A 73 -1.50 -1.11 -3.86
CA GLY A 73 -2.71 -0.28 -4.01
C GLY A 73 -3.12 -0.08 -5.47
N GLY A 74 -2.98 -1.09 -6.32
CA GLY A 74 -3.38 -1.06 -7.73
C GLY A 74 -2.32 -0.55 -8.70
N ARG A 75 -1.09 -0.33 -8.23
CA ARG A 75 0.05 0.11 -9.06
C ARG A 75 0.91 -1.04 -9.56
N ILE A 76 0.80 -2.21 -8.92
CA ILE A 76 1.38 -3.45 -9.40
C ILE A 76 0.22 -4.29 -9.90
N GLU A 77 0.13 -4.46 -11.22
CA GLU A 77 -0.98 -5.17 -11.87
C GLU A 77 -0.71 -6.66 -12.04
N ASN A 78 0.55 -7.09 -11.97
CA ASN A 78 0.93 -8.48 -12.13
C ASN A 78 0.74 -9.26 -10.81
N VAL A 79 -0.45 -9.87 -10.67
CA VAL A 79 -0.86 -10.70 -9.52
C VAL A 79 0.10 -11.88 -9.33
N ARG A 80 0.40 -12.62 -10.39
CA ARG A 80 1.30 -13.79 -10.37
C ARG A 80 2.65 -13.45 -9.74
N ILE A 81 3.31 -12.41 -10.24
CA ILE A 81 4.62 -11.98 -9.74
C ILE A 81 4.53 -11.51 -8.28
N SER A 82 3.47 -10.79 -7.93
CA SER A 82 3.27 -10.29 -6.56
C SER A 82 3.12 -11.43 -5.55
N LEU A 83 2.33 -12.45 -5.87
CA LEU A 83 2.13 -13.62 -5.02
C LEU A 83 3.39 -14.49 -4.96
N LYS A 84 4.06 -14.74 -6.10
CA LYS A 84 5.35 -15.45 -6.13
C LYS A 84 6.41 -14.77 -5.26
N TYR A 85 6.49 -13.44 -5.30
CA TYR A 85 7.42 -12.69 -4.46
C TYR A 85 7.14 -12.89 -2.97
N ILE A 86 5.87 -12.80 -2.55
CA ILE A 86 5.50 -13.01 -1.14
C ILE A 86 5.76 -14.45 -0.71
N ASN A 87 5.53 -15.42 -1.59
CA ASN A 87 5.77 -16.84 -1.33
C ASN A 87 7.25 -17.19 -1.02
N GLN A 88 8.18 -16.27 -1.24
CA GLN A 88 9.58 -16.44 -0.80
C GLN A 88 9.76 -16.31 0.71
N TYR A 89 8.76 -15.81 1.43
CA TYR A 89 8.81 -15.56 2.87
C TYR A 89 7.90 -16.53 3.62
N GLU A 90 8.48 -17.27 4.54
CA GLU A 90 7.77 -18.15 5.46
C GLU A 90 6.78 -17.34 6.32
N LYS A 91 5.61 -17.92 6.64
CA LYS A 91 4.58 -17.33 7.52
C LYS A 91 4.04 -15.95 7.10
N ILE A 92 4.33 -15.46 5.88
CA ILE A 92 3.63 -14.29 5.31
C ILE A 92 2.41 -14.77 4.52
N ILE A 93 1.22 -14.43 5.02
CA ILE A 93 -0.04 -14.67 4.31
C ILE A 93 -0.43 -13.40 3.54
N PRO A 94 -0.53 -13.43 2.20
CA PRO A 94 -0.87 -12.25 1.42
C PRO A 94 -2.36 -11.87 1.59
N ILE A 95 -2.63 -10.58 1.79
CA ILE A 95 -3.98 -10.01 1.69
C ILE A 95 -4.12 -9.35 0.33
N ILE A 96 -4.58 -10.12 -0.65
CA ILE A 96 -4.77 -9.65 -2.04
C ILE A 96 -6.18 -9.13 -2.29
N GLY A 97 -6.26 -7.96 -2.91
CA GLY A 97 -7.52 -7.33 -3.30
C GLY A 97 -8.02 -7.88 -4.64
N MET A 98 -9.34 -7.82 -4.82
CA MET A 98 -10.04 -8.25 -6.04
C MET A 98 -11.38 -7.52 -6.16
N GLN A 99 -11.91 -7.42 -7.37
CA GLN A 99 -13.19 -6.77 -7.69
C GLN A 99 -14.17 -7.68 -8.44
N SER A 100 -13.72 -8.86 -8.89
CA SER A 100 -14.53 -9.80 -9.65
C SER A 100 -14.37 -11.25 -9.16
N ARG A 101 -15.27 -12.13 -9.60
CA ARG A 101 -15.19 -13.57 -9.28
C ARG A 101 -14.06 -14.24 -10.06
N GLU A 102 -13.74 -13.72 -11.23
CA GLU A 102 -12.67 -14.16 -12.10
C GLU A 102 -11.31 -13.90 -11.44
N GLU A 103 -11.11 -12.69 -10.90
CA GLU A 103 -9.91 -12.35 -10.11
C GLU A 103 -9.82 -13.20 -8.84
N LEU A 104 -10.94 -13.49 -8.17
CA LEU A 104 -10.95 -14.42 -7.03
C LEU A 104 -10.46 -15.81 -7.44
N ALA A 105 -10.96 -16.35 -8.54
CA ALA A 105 -10.57 -17.68 -9.02
C ALA A 105 -9.08 -17.71 -9.43
N GLU A 106 -8.58 -16.65 -10.07
CA GLU A 106 -7.16 -16.51 -10.41
C GLU A 106 -6.29 -16.44 -9.15
N ASN A 107 -6.66 -15.59 -8.19
CA ASN A 107 -5.96 -15.45 -6.91
C ASN A 107 -5.87 -16.78 -6.16
N LEU A 108 -6.98 -17.51 -6.05
CA LEU A 108 -7.02 -18.82 -5.38
C LEU A 108 -6.07 -19.82 -6.05
N LYS A 109 -6.12 -19.92 -7.39
CA LYS A 109 -5.22 -20.81 -8.15
C LYS A 109 -3.75 -20.47 -7.91
N LEU A 110 -3.41 -19.19 -7.84
CA LEU A 110 -2.03 -18.73 -7.61
C LEU A 110 -1.60 -18.86 -6.15
N ILE A 111 -2.52 -18.80 -5.18
CA ILE A 111 -2.22 -19.05 -3.76
C ILE A 111 -2.00 -20.54 -3.51
N ASP A 112 -2.76 -21.42 -4.16
CA ASP A 112 -2.61 -22.87 -4.03
C ASP A 112 -1.30 -23.39 -4.65
N ALA A 113 -0.84 -22.75 -5.73
CA ALA A 113 0.36 -23.15 -6.45
C ALA A 113 1.17 -21.94 -6.98
N PRO A 114 1.76 -21.11 -6.11
CA PRO A 114 2.48 -19.90 -6.53
C PRO A 114 3.73 -20.23 -7.35
N GLY A 115 4.46 -21.29 -6.96
CA GLY A 115 5.78 -21.61 -7.49
C GLY A 115 6.87 -20.65 -7.00
N PRO A 116 8.16 -20.97 -7.21
CA PRO A 116 9.25 -20.04 -6.95
C PRO A 116 9.31 -18.92 -8.00
N LEU A 117 9.97 -17.81 -7.66
CA LEU A 117 10.44 -16.85 -8.67
C LEU A 117 11.57 -17.47 -9.48
N ASP A 118 11.55 -17.25 -10.79
CA ASP A 118 12.61 -17.59 -11.74
C ASP A 118 13.30 -16.33 -12.30
N ASP A 119 14.26 -16.50 -13.21
CA ASP A 119 15.02 -15.39 -13.78
C ASP A 119 14.15 -14.44 -14.63
N GLU A 120 13.14 -14.97 -15.31
CA GLU A 120 12.17 -14.17 -16.08
C GLU A 120 11.35 -13.29 -15.13
N ASP A 121 10.86 -13.88 -14.03
CA ASP A 121 10.13 -13.18 -12.99
C ASP A 121 10.98 -12.06 -12.36
N CYS A 122 12.27 -12.32 -12.12
CA CYS A 122 13.20 -11.31 -11.62
C CYS A 122 13.37 -10.14 -12.61
N GLY A 123 13.42 -10.44 -13.92
CA GLY A 123 13.44 -9.44 -14.97
C GLY A 123 12.18 -8.57 -14.98
N ILE A 124 11.00 -9.17 -14.82
CA ILE A 124 9.71 -8.46 -14.73
C ILE A 124 9.69 -7.55 -13.49
N ILE A 125 10.13 -8.05 -12.34
CA ILE A 125 10.23 -7.26 -11.10
C ILE A 125 11.16 -6.06 -11.30
N ALA A 126 12.32 -6.26 -11.91
CA ALA A 126 13.27 -5.18 -12.19
C ALA A 126 12.67 -4.11 -13.11
N SER A 127 11.96 -4.51 -14.17
CA SER A 127 11.26 -3.59 -15.06
C SER A 127 10.21 -2.77 -14.31
N ILE A 128 9.32 -3.42 -13.55
CA ILE A 128 8.26 -2.71 -12.80
C ILE A 128 8.87 -1.74 -11.78
N LYS A 129 9.96 -2.12 -11.11
CA LYS A 129 10.68 -1.23 -10.19
C LYS A 129 11.25 -0.01 -10.91
N ALA A 130 11.85 -0.21 -12.08
CA ALA A 130 12.40 0.88 -12.88
C ALA A 130 11.30 1.84 -13.35
N ASP A 131 10.17 1.30 -13.82
CA ASP A 131 9.02 2.09 -14.28
C ASP A 131 8.38 2.90 -13.15
N LEU A 132 8.30 2.32 -11.95
CA LEU A 132 7.76 2.98 -10.78
C LEU A 132 8.72 4.02 -10.19
N GLY A 133 10.03 3.77 -10.24
CA GLY A 133 11.10 4.69 -9.82
C GLY A 133 10.80 5.45 -8.53
N ASN A 134 11.01 6.77 -8.57
CA ASN A 134 10.69 7.70 -7.50
C ASN A 134 9.22 8.20 -7.52
N ARG A 135 8.31 7.40 -8.07
CA ARG A 135 6.90 7.77 -8.29
C ARG A 135 5.91 6.83 -7.63
N PHE A 136 6.39 5.86 -6.85
CA PHE A 136 5.56 4.93 -6.10
C PHE A 136 5.06 5.51 -4.76
N CYS A 137 3.95 6.27 -4.82
CA CYS A 137 3.23 6.71 -3.63
C CYS A 137 2.55 5.53 -2.91
N ARG A 138 2.93 5.30 -1.65
CA ARG A 138 2.40 4.23 -0.79
C ARG A 138 1.10 4.59 -0.04
N GLY A 139 0.66 5.85 -0.14
CA GLY A 139 -0.52 6.36 0.54
C GLY A 139 -0.40 6.39 2.07
N CYS A 140 0.80 6.58 2.61
CA CYS A 140 1.06 6.56 4.07
C CYS A 140 0.74 7.87 4.79
N GLY A 141 0.64 8.99 4.07
CA GLY A 141 0.31 10.30 4.64
C GLY A 141 1.46 11.04 5.33
N TYR A 142 2.71 10.55 5.31
CA TYR A 142 3.85 11.27 5.93
C TYR A 142 4.09 12.68 5.37
N CYS A 143 3.69 12.92 4.13
CA CYS A 143 3.76 14.24 3.50
C CYS A 143 2.79 15.27 4.11
N LEU A 144 1.79 14.84 4.88
CA LEU A 144 0.78 15.69 5.48
C LEU A 144 1.23 16.28 6.83
N PRO A 145 0.70 17.45 7.24
CA PRO A 145 -0.17 18.34 6.46
C PRO A 145 0.62 19.12 5.40
N CYS A 146 0.04 19.30 4.20
CA CYS A 146 0.60 20.19 3.19
C CYS A 146 0.37 21.67 3.59
N THR A 147 1.36 22.54 3.36
CA THR A 147 1.24 23.99 3.64
C THR A 147 0.05 24.62 2.91
N SER A 148 -0.22 24.19 1.67
CA SER A 148 -1.34 24.66 0.85
C SER A 148 -2.64 23.85 1.04
N GLY A 149 -2.69 22.94 2.03
CA GLY A 149 -3.89 22.13 2.29
C GLY A 149 -4.15 20.99 1.30
N ILE A 150 -3.24 20.69 0.38
CA ILE A 150 -3.39 19.63 -0.63
C ILE A 150 -3.40 18.24 0.03
N ASN A 151 -4.41 17.42 -0.29
CA ASN A 151 -4.45 16.00 0.08
C ASN A 151 -3.55 15.16 -0.86
N ILE A 152 -2.23 15.27 -0.68
CA ILE A 152 -1.22 14.66 -1.55
C ILE A 152 -1.44 13.15 -1.81
N PRO A 153 -1.74 12.30 -0.79
CA PRO A 153 -2.03 10.89 -1.04
C PRO A 153 -3.19 10.68 -2.01
N GLU A 154 -4.29 11.41 -1.84
CA GLU A 154 -5.46 11.28 -2.71
C GLU A 154 -5.14 11.66 -4.16
N ILE A 155 -4.45 12.77 -4.37
CA ILE A 155 -4.05 13.23 -5.72
C ILE A 155 -3.16 12.20 -6.40
N ASN A 156 -2.22 11.59 -5.66
CA ASN A 156 -1.32 10.61 -6.24
C ASN A 156 -2.01 9.31 -6.67
N PHE A 157 -3.21 9.00 -6.16
CA PHE A 157 -3.99 7.81 -6.51
C PHE A 157 -4.99 8.02 -7.66
N ILE A 158 -5.11 9.23 -8.23
CA ILE A 158 -6.05 9.55 -9.31
C ILE A 158 -5.98 8.55 -10.47
N LYS A 159 -4.77 8.25 -10.99
CA LYS A 159 -4.60 7.30 -12.10
C LYS A 159 -5.11 5.89 -11.75
N VAL A 160 -4.95 5.46 -10.50
CA VAL A 160 -5.48 4.17 -10.02
C VAL A 160 -7.01 4.22 -9.95
N PHE A 161 -7.58 5.30 -9.43
CA PHE A 161 -9.04 5.44 -9.35
C PHE A 161 -9.70 5.35 -10.72
N PHE A 162 -9.15 6.00 -11.75
CA PHE A 162 -9.68 5.87 -13.12
C PHE A 162 -9.56 4.47 -13.71
N LYS A 163 -8.64 3.63 -13.23
CA LYS A 163 -8.52 2.23 -13.66
C LYS A 163 -9.52 1.32 -12.94
N GLN A 164 -9.82 1.61 -11.69
CA GLN A 164 -10.55 0.70 -10.79
C GLN A 164 -12.00 1.08 -10.53
N LEU A 165 -12.37 2.32 -10.82
CA LEU A 165 -13.69 2.87 -10.54
C LEU A 165 -14.31 3.44 -11.81
N THR A 166 -15.63 3.48 -11.83
CA THR A 166 -16.39 4.12 -12.91
C THR A 166 -16.15 5.63 -12.92
N HIS A 167 -16.26 6.25 -14.09
CA HIS A 167 -15.94 7.67 -14.29
C HIS A 167 -16.72 8.57 -13.32
N ASP A 168 -18.01 8.31 -13.08
CA ASP A 168 -18.88 9.03 -12.14
C ASP A 168 -18.42 8.93 -10.67
N LYS A 169 -17.81 7.81 -10.28
CA LYS A 169 -17.24 7.64 -8.94
C LYS A 169 -15.93 8.40 -8.79
N VAL A 170 -15.17 8.56 -9.87
CA VAL A 170 -13.90 9.29 -9.88
C VAL A 170 -14.12 10.80 -10.00
N VAL A 171 -14.98 11.21 -10.93
CA VAL A 171 -15.26 12.60 -11.27
C VAL A 171 -16.51 13.07 -10.55
N ASN A 172 -16.32 13.64 -9.36
CA ASN A 172 -17.37 14.19 -8.52
C ASN A 172 -16.95 15.57 -7.95
N PRO A 173 -17.88 16.36 -7.39
CA PRO A 173 -17.58 17.70 -6.89
C PRO A 173 -16.46 17.75 -5.86
N GLU A 174 -16.51 16.86 -4.85
CA GLU A 174 -15.52 16.79 -3.76
C GLU A 174 -14.10 16.52 -4.32
N ARG A 175 -13.95 15.53 -5.20
CA ARG A 175 -12.64 15.21 -5.77
C ARG A 175 -12.18 16.26 -6.76
N THR A 176 -13.09 16.88 -7.52
CA THR A 176 -12.73 18.01 -8.37
C THR A 176 -12.15 19.16 -7.53
N GLU A 177 -12.79 19.51 -6.42
CA GLU A 177 -12.30 20.54 -5.51
C GLU A 177 -10.92 20.16 -4.94
N ALA A 178 -10.77 18.93 -4.42
CA ALA A 178 -9.50 18.43 -3.90
C ALA A 178 -8.38 18.46 -4.94
N VAL A 179 -8.67 18.10 -6.20
CA VAL A 179 -7.69 18.15 -7.30
C VAL A 179 -7.35 19.59 -7.69
N SER A 180 -8.33 20.49 -7.70
CA SER A 180 -8.10 21.91 -7.99
C SER A 180 -7.20 22.59 -6.95
N MET A 181 -7.20 22.12 -5.69
CA MET A 181 -6.27 22.64 -4.67
C MET A 181 -4.79 22.48 -5.03
N VAL A 182 -4.44 21.60 -5.97
CA VAL A 182 -3.06 21.46 -6.48
C VAL A 182 -2.57 22.77 -7.12
N ASP A 183 -3.47 23.63 -7.61
CA ASP A 183 -3.15 24.92 -8.22
C ASP A 183 -2.62 25.92 -7.19
N GLU A 184 -2.91 25.71 -5.92
CA GLU A 184 -2.41 26.50 -4.78
C GLU A 184 -1.03 26.01 -4.29
N CYS A 185 -0.42 25.03 -4.96
CA CYS A 185 0.90 24.53 -4.58
C CYS A 185 1.97 25.61 -4.77
N ILE A 186 2.59 26.02 -3.67
CA ILE A 186 3.71 26.99 -3.66
C ILE A 186 5.08 26.33 -3.82
N GLU A 187 5.12 25.03 -4.14
CA GLU A 187 6.36 24.27 -4.40
C GLU A 187 7.40 24.31 -3.27
N CYS A 188 6.94 24.39 -2.01
CA CYS A 188 7.83 24.56 -0.86
C CYS A 188 8.71 23.36 -0.48
N GLY A 189 8.62 22.21 -1.15
CA GLY A 189 9.45 21.02 -0.91
C GLY A 189 9.19 20.23 0.39
N LYS A 190 8.48 20.80 1.38
CA LYS A 190 8.27 20.15 2.70
C LYS A 190 7.63 18.76 2.65
N CYS A 191 6.81 18.48 1.64
CA CYS A 191 6.22 17.16 1.47
C CYS A 191 7.25 16.10 1.08
N GLU A 192 8.23 16.48 0.26
CA GLU A 192 9.33 15.63 -0.22
C GLU A 192 10.34 15.40 0.91
N GLU A 193 10.68 16.44 1.67
CA GLU A 193 11.53 16.32 2.88
C GLU A 193 10.98 15.31 3.90
N ARG A 194 9.65 15.26 4.06
CA ARG A 194 8.98 14.31 4.96
C ARG A 194 8.81 12.91 4.37
N CYS A 195 8.96 12.76 3.06
CA CYS A 195 8.74 11.49 2.40
C CYS A 195 9.94 10.58 2.64
N PRO A 196 9.78 9.42 3.31
CA PRO A 196 10.91 8.52 3.57
C PRO A 196 11.33 7.71 2.33
N TYR A 197 10.77 8.01 1.16
CA TYR A 197 10.91 7.21 -0.06
C TYR A 197 11.43 8.03 -1.25
N ASP A 198 11.92 9.26 -1.00
CA ASP A 198 12.55 10.12 -2.01
C ASP A 198 11.70 10.28 -3.29
N LEU A 199 10.42 10.63 -3.11
CA LEU A 199 9.47 10.77 -4.21
C LEU A 199 9.47 12.21 -4.74
N ASN A 200 9.35 12.38 -6.06
CA ASN A 200 9.13 13.69 -6.70
C ASN A 200 7.67 14.15 -6.57
N ILE A 201 7.22 14.36 -5.33
CA ILE A 201 5.81 14.63 -5.00
C ILE A 201 5.27 15.83 -5.76
N ILE A 202 6.03 16.91 -5.88
CA ILE A 202 5.55 18.15 -6.53
C ILE A 202 5.20 17.89 -8.00
N ASP A 203 6.08 17.19 -8.73
CA ASP A 203 5.82 16.82 -10.12
C ASP A 203 4.64 15.85 -10.23
N MET A 204 4.61 14.85 -9.34
CA MET A 204 3.56 13.82 -9.34
C MET A 204 2.16 14.42 -9.14
N ILE A 205 1.99 15.37 -8.21
CA ILE A 205 0.66 15.97 -7.97
C ILE A 205 0.19 16.81 -9.17
N LYS A 206 1.10 17.56 -9.81
CA LYS A 206 0.80 18.36 -11.01
C LYS A 206 0.36 17.47 -12.17
N GLU A 207 1.12 16.41 -12.44
CA GLU A 207 0.78 15.47 -13.50
C GLU A 207 -0.54 14.73 -13.25
N ASN A 208 -0.81 14.34 -12.00
CA ASN A 208 -2.07 13.68 -11.67
C ASN A 208 -3.26 14.63 -11.76
N ARG A 209 -3.07 15.91 -11.42
CA ARG A 209 -4.07 16.96 -11.62
C ARG A 209 -4.34 17.17 -13.11
N ASP A 210 -3.32 17.28 -13.94
CA ASP A 210 -3.49 17.44 -15.39
C ASP A 210 -4.18 16.21 -16.02
N TYR A 211 -3.78 15.01 -15.61
CA TYR A 211 -4.44 13.77 -16.00
C TYR A 211 -5.92 13.77 -15.60
N TYR A 212 -6.25 14.18 -14.37
CA TYR A 212 -7.64 14.29 -13.92
C TYR A 212 -8.45 15.28 -14.78
N MET A 213 -7.92 16.48 -15.02
CA MET A 213 -8.62 17.51 -15.82
C MET A 213 -8.85 17.05 -17.27
N MET A 214 -7.88 16.37 -17.86
CA MET A 214 -8.01 15.75 -19.18
C MET A 214 -9.12 14.67 -19.19
N ARG A 215 -9.15 13.77 -18.20
CA ARG A 215 -10.14 12.67 -18.12
C ARG A 215 -11.54 13.18 -17.78
N LYS A 216 -11.64 14.24 -16.97
CA LYS A 216 -12.90 14.91 -16.62
C LYS A 216 -13.62 15.46 -17.86
N THR A 217 -12.88 16.05 -18.80
CA THR A 217 -13.46 16.68 -20.01
C THR A 217 -13.78 15.68 -21.12
N ARG A 218 -13.02 14.60 -21.26
CA ARG A 218 -13.15 13.65 -22.38
C ARG A 218 -14.21 12.57 -22.21
N GLY A 219 -14.76 12.41 -21.01
CA GLY A 219 -15.92 11.54 -20.78
C GLY A 219 -15.75 10.05 -21.06
N TYR A 220 -14.62 9.53 -21.56
CA TYR A 220 -14.30 8.10 -21.65
C TYR A 220 -12.79 7.87 -21.73
#